data_AF-A0A939AYK9-F1
#
_entry.id   AF-A0A939AYK9-F1
#
_cell.length_a   1.000
_cell.length_b   1.000
_cell.length_c   1.000
_cell.angle_alpha   90.00
_cell.angle_beta   90.00
_cell.angle_gamma   90.00
#
_symmetry.space_group_name_H-M   'P 1'
#
loop_
_entity.id
_entity.type
_entity.pdbx_description
1 polymer ?
#
loop_
_entity_poly.entity_id
_entity_poly.type
_entity_poly.pdbx_seq_one_letter_code
_entity_poly.pdbx_strand_id
1 'polypeptide(L)'
;MTTGWSMARGHVGAWRGTVLLSVMLALAAAVTARAQVSEPGASRQLFDTVCVACHTIGGGARIGPDLAGVTERRSAEWLRSFIRDPQQMRDSGDPVAAANLAQFGVPMPNLGLSEAQVEGLIGHLGGAAPAAAVRPRQFLPTLALAVLAAAGITLIALLFGRKHTETGA
;
A
#
# COMPACT_ATOMS: atom_id res chain seq x y z
N MET A 1 -64.89 -30.12 -16.99
CA MET A 1 -64.16 -29.14 -17.83
C MET A 1 -64.32 -27.80 -17.12
N THR A 2 -63.32 -27.08 -16.61
CA THR A 2 -61.91 -26.94 -16.98
C THR A 2 -61.07 -26.48 -15.77
N THR A 3 -59.86 -27.04 -15.70
CA THR A 3 -58.56 -26.42 -15.33
C THR A 3 -58.43 -25.61 -14.03
N GLY A 4 -57.74 -26.23 -13.06
CA GLY A 4 -57.06 -25.55 -11.97
C GLY A 4 -55.78 -24.83 -12.45
N TRP A 5 -55.50 -23.70 -11.80
CA TRP A 5 -54.31 -22.89 -12.06
C TRP A 5 -53.28 -23.16 -10.96
N SER A 6 -52.25 -23.94 -11.30
CA SER A 6 -51.10 -24.20 -10.43
C SER A 6 -50.07 -23.08 -10.63
N MET A 7 -49.92 -22.19 -9.65
CA MET A 7 -48.87 -21.16 -9.68
C MET A 7 -47.50 -21.80 -9.37
N ALA A 8 -46.62 -21.80 -10.37
CA ALA A 8 -45.22 -22.16 -10.25
C ALA A 8 -44.47 -21.11 -9.41
N ARG A 9 -43.90 -21.53 -8.28
CA ARG A 9 -42.98 -20.72 -7.47
C ARG A 9 -41.63 -20.64 -8.17
N GLY A 10 -41.34 -19.50 -8.80
CA GLY A 10 -40.14 -19.27 -9.63
C GLY A 10 -38.83 -19.24 -8.83
N HIS A 11 -37.80 -19.87 -9.38
CA HIS A 11 -36.42 -19.97 -8.90
C HIS A 11 -35.61 -18.65 -8.97
N VAL A 12 -36.24 -17.50 -8.79
CA VAL A 12 -35.59 -16.17 -8.91
C VAL A 12 -34.73 -15.77 -7.70
N GLY A 13 -34.67 -16.59 -6.65
CA GLY A 13 -33.94 -16.30 -5.41
C GLY A 13 -32.46 -16.73 -5.41
N ALA A 14 -32.10 -17.79 -6.12
CA ALA A 14 -30.75 -18.39 -6.01
C ALA A 14 -29.67 -17.59 -6.76
N TRP A 15 -30.02 -16.94 -7.88
CA TRP A 15 -29.08 -16.14 -8.68
C TRP A 15 -28.67 -14.82 -8.03
N ARG A 16 -29.51 -14.28 -7.15
CA ARG A 16 -29.23 -12.99 -6.49
C ARG A 16 -28.15 -13.12 -5.41
N GLY A 17 -28.11 -14.28 -4.72
CA GLY A 17 -27.10 -14.55 -3.68
C GLY A 17 -25.71 -14.81 -4.26
N THR A 18 -25.62 -15.54 -5.36
CA THR A 18 -24.32 -15.88 -5.98
C THR A 18 -23.64 -14.66 -6.62
N VAL A 19 -24.39 -13.77 -7.26
CA VAL A 19 -23.82 -12.53 -7.83
C VAL A 19 -23.31 -11.61 -6.73
N LEU A 20 -24.05 -11.44 -5.63
CA LEU A 20 -23.61 -10.62 -4.50
C LEU A 20 -22.36 -11.18 -3.82
N LEU A 21 -22.28 -12.51 -3.65
CA LEU A 21 -21.10 -13.16 -3.09
C LEU A 21 -19.87 -13.00 -3.99
N SER A 22 -20.02 -13.17 -5.31
CA SER A 22 -18.94 -12.99 -6.29
C SER A 22 -18.42 -11.56 -6.31
N VAL A 23 -19.31 -10.56 -6.22
CA VAL A 23 -18.93 -9.14 -6.17
C VAL A 23 -18.21 -8.82 -4.85
N MET A 24 -18.70 -9.33 -3.72
CA MET A 24 -18.04 -9.15 -2.41
C MET A 24 -16.65 -9.79 -2.38
N LEU A 25 -16.49 -10.98 -2.96
CA LEU A 25 -15.19 -11.67 -3.03
C LEU A 25 -14.20 -10.93 -3.94
N ALA A 26 -14.65 -10.43 -5.09
CA ALA A 26 -13.82 -9.61 -5.99
C ALA A 26 -13.38 -8.29 -5.34
N LEU A 27 -14.26 -7.65 -4.56
CA LEU A 27 -13.93 -6.45 -3.79
C LEU A 27 -12.92 -6.74 -2.67
N ALA A 28 -13.07 -7.85 -1.95
CA ALA A 28 -12.11 -8.26 -0.91
C ALA A 28 -10.70 -8.49 -1.49
N ALA A 29 -10.59 -9.18 -2.63
CA ALA A 29 -9.31 -9.39 -3.32
C ALA A 29 -8.67 -8.08 -3.82
N ALA A 30 -9.50 -7.12 -4.26
CA ALA A 30 -9.03 -5.81 -4.70
C ALA A 30 -8.55 -4.91 -3.54
N VAL A 31 -8.94 -5.19 -2.29
CA VAL A 31 -8.47 -4.50 -1.08
C VAL A 31 -7.12 -5.06 -0.62
N THR A 32 -6.94 -6.39 -0.60
CA THR A 32 -5.68 -7.01 -0.17
C THR A 32 -4.51 -6.71 -1.09
N ALA A 33 -4.76 -6.54 -2.40
CA ALA A 33 -3.71 -6.19 -3.37
C ALA A 33 -3.10 -4.79 -3.15
N ARG A 34 -3.77 -3.89 -2.42
CA ARG A 34 -3.31 -2.50 -2.20
C ARG A 34 -2.58 -2.30 -0.87
N ALA A 35 -2.60 -3.29 0.02
CA ALA A 35 -1.91 -3.26 1.31
C ALA A 35 -0.39 -3.47 1.20
N GLN A 36 0.15 -3.65 -0.02
CA GLN A 36 1.60 -3.82 -0.23
C GLN A 36 2.37 -2.49 -0.22
N VAL A 37 1.71 -1.38 0.11
CA VAL A 37 2.37 -0.09 0.37
C VAL A 37 3.01 -0.20 1.76
N SER A 38 4.29 -0.58 1.76
CA SER A 38 5.29 -0.41 2.83
C SER A 38 4.70 -0.23 4.24
N GLU A 39 4.17 -1.31 4.81
CA GLU A 39 3.85 -1.37 6.23
C GLU A 39 5.07 -0.88 7.03
N PRO A 40 4.92 0.04 8.00
CA PRO A 40 6.05 0.56 8.78
C PRO A 40 6.93 -0.52 9.42
N GLY A 41 6.38 -1.71 9.69
CA GLY A 41 7.12 -2.87 10.16
C GLY A 41 7.99 -3.54 9.09
N ALA A 42 7.57 -3.53 7.82
CA ALA A 42 8.29 -4.16 6.73
C ALA A 42 9.60 -3.43 6.40
N SER A 43 9.60 -2.09 6.42
CA SER A 43 10.83 -1.31 6.19
C SER A 43 11.82 -1.43 7.35
N ARG A 44 11.34 -1.49 8.60
CA ARG A 44 12.18 -1.78 9.77
C ARG A 44 12.81 -3.16 9.66
N GLN A 45 12.02 -4.20 9.40
CA GLN A 45 12.52 -5.56 9.25
C GLN A 45 13.55 -5.67 8.11
N LEU A 46 13.31 -4.97 6.99
CA LEU A 46 14.26 -4.92 5.89
C LEU A 46 15.59 -4.27 6.32
N PHE A 47 15.53 -3.16 7.05
CA PHE A 47 16.71 -2.50 7.60
C PHE A 47 17.50 -3.45 8.53
N ASP A 48 16.80 -4.11 9.45
CA ASP A 48 17.37 -5.06 10.42
C ASP A 48 17.97 -6.32 9.76
N THR A 49 17.55 -6.65 8.55
CA THR A 49 18.06 -7.83 7.84
C THR A 49 19.22 -7.50 6.91
N VAL A 50 19.17 -6.31 6.28
CA VAL A 50 20.07 -5.98 5.16
C VAL A 50 21.07 -4.88 5.51
N CYS A 51 20.65 -3.86 6.27
CA CYS A 51 21.44 -2.63 6.45
C CYS A 51 22.29 -2.67 7.72
N VAL A 52 21.79 -3.26 8.81
CA VAL A 52 22.49 -3.31 10.11
C VAL A 52 23.76 -4.16 10.11
N ALA A 53 24.00 -4.95 9.06
CA ALA A 53 25.27 -5.64 8.89
C ALA A 53 26.44 -4.63 8.81
N CYS A 54 26.21 -3.47 8.17
CA CYS A 54 27.26 -2.50 7.89
C CYS A 54 27.05 -1.13 8.55
N HIS A 55 25.79 -0.74 8.79
CA HIS A 55 25.42 0.60 9.25
C HIS A 55 24.82 0.60 10.65
N THR A 56 24.86 1.76 11.30
CA THR A 56 24.06 2.05 12.50
C THR A 56 23.13 3.22 12.27
N ILE A 57 22.29 3.50 13.26
CA ILE A 57 21.57 4.75 13.42
C ILE A 57 21.94 5.30 14.81
N GLY A 58 22.82 6.30 14.86
CA GLY A 58 23.26 6.95 16.10
C GLY A 58 24.32 6.18 16.88
N GLY A 59 24.82 5.08 16.32
CA GLY A 59 25.86 4.23 16.91
C GLY A 59 27.28 4.55 16.42
N GLY A 60 27.41 5.52 15.50
CA GLY A 60 28.68 5.87 14.88
C GLY A 60 29.06 5.00 13.67
N ALA A 61 30.14 5.36 13.00
CA ALA A 61 30.63 4.63 11.84
C ALA A 61 31.06 3.19 12.19
N ARG A 62 30.78 2.24 11.29
CA ARG A 62 31.27 0.85 11.35
C ARG A 62 31.93 0.47 10.03
N ILE A 63 31.36 -0.49 9.29
CA ILE A 63 31.79 -0.83 7.93
C ILE A 63 31.37 0.28 6.97
N GLY A 64 30.20 0.88 7.20
CA GLY A 64 29.74 2.08 6.51
C GLY A 64 29.52 3.26 7.47
N PRO A 65 29.16 4.44 6.93
CA PRO A 65 28.83 5.62 7.72
C PRO A 65 27.60 5.40 8.60
N ASP A 66 27.50 6.17 9.69
CA ASP A 66 26.27 6.24 10.48
C ASP A 66 25.13 6.91 9.71
N LEU A 67 23.92 6.36 9.82
CA LEU A 67 22.75 6.80 9.06
C LEU A 67 21.83 7.74 9.84
N ALA A 68 22.12 8.03 11.11
CA ALA A 68 21.36 9.05 11.85
C ALA A 68 21.35 10.38 11.07
N GLY A 69 20.18 10.96 10.82
CA GLY A 69 19.99 12.22 10.11
C GLY A 69 20.39 12.20 8.62
N VAL A 70 20.55 11.03 7.99
CA VAL A 70 21.02 10.95 6.60
C VAL A 70 20.05 11.61 5.61
N THR A 71 18.74 11.57 5.90
CA THR A 71 17.69 12.22 5.11
C THR A 71 17.69 13.75 5.23
N GLU A 72 18.37 14.30 6.24
CA GLU A 72 18.60 15.74 6.37
C GLU A 72 19.87 16.16 5.61
N ARG A 73 20.88 15.28 5.55
CA ARG A 73 22.16 15.55 4.88
C ARG A 73 22.14 15.33 3.36
N ARG A 74 21.17 14.57 2.85
CA ARG A 74 21.09 14.13 1.45
C ARG A 74 19.67 14.22 0.92
N SER A 75 19.53 14.57 -0.35
CA SER A 75 18.23 14.61 -1.01
C SER A 75 17.65 13.20 -1.14
N ALA A 76 16.32 13.10 -1.13
CA ALA A 76 15.62 11.83 -1.35
C ALA A 76 15.98 11.21 -2.71
N GLU A 77 16.19 12.04 -3.73
CA GLU A 77 16.63 11.58 -5.06
C GLU A 77 18.02 10.93 -5.02
N TRP A 78 18.98 11.56 -4.34
CA TRP A 78 20.32 10.99 -4.20
C TRP A 78 20.28 9.68 -3.42
N LEU A 79 19.50 9.62 -2.33
CA LEU A 79 19.33 8.41 -1.53
C LEU A 79 18.72 7.27 -2.34
N ARG A 80 17.68 7.56 -3.14
CA ARG A 80 17.10 6.58 -4.06
C ARG A 80 18.16 6.00 -4.99
N SER A 81 18.86 6.86 -5.72
CA SER A 81 19.87 6.46 -6.70
C SER A 81 20.99 5.64 -6.06
N PHE A 82 21.49 6.08 -4.90
CA PHE A 82 22.58 5.40 -4.21
C PHE A 82 22.16 4.05 -3.61
N ILE A 83 21.00 3.94 -2.97
CA ILE A 83 20.54 2.68 -2.37
C ILE A 83 20.21 1.65 -3.48
N ARG A 84 19.65 2.11 -4.60
CA ARG A 84 19.27 1.26 -5.74
C ARG A 84 20.50 0.75 -6.49
N ASP A 85 21.47 1.62 -6.76
CA ASP A 85 22.66 1.25 -7.52
C ASP A 85 23.91 2.05 -7.08
N PRO A 86 24.53 1.65 -5.96
CA PRO A 86 25.71 2.35 -5.46
C PRO A 86 26.90 2.24 -6.42
N GLN A 87 26.96 1.20 -7.26
CA GLN A 87 28.00 1.05 -8.25
C GLN A 87 27.83 2.08 -9.37
N GLN A 88 26.64 2.20 -9.94
CA GLN A 88 26.37 3.19 -10.99
C GLN A 88 26.71 4.61 -10.53
N MET A 89 26.41 4.97 -9.28
CA MET A 89 26.77 6.28 -8.69
C MET A 89 28.28 6.51 -8.64
N ARG A 90 29.06 5.49 -8.27
CA ARG A 90 30.53 5.57 -8.28
C ARG A 90 31.07 5.68 -9.70
N ASP A 91 30.55 4.86 -10.61
CA ASP A 91 30.98 4.81 -12.01
C ASP A 91 30.63 6.12 -12.76
N SER A 92 29.55 6.80 -12.36
CA SER A 92 29.21 8.15 -12.86
C SER A 92 30.06 9.27 -12.25
N GLY A 93 30.96 8.95 -11.31
CA GLY A 93 31.83 9.92 -10.67
C GLY A 93 31.16 10.77 -9.58
N ASP A 94 30.14 10.25 -8.89
CA ASP A 94 29.52 10.98 -7.78
C ASP A 94 30.56 11.24 -6.67
N PRO A 95 30.80 12.51 -6.29
CA PRO A 95 31.88 12.84 -5.37
C PRO A 95 31.64 12.32 -3.95
N VAL A 96 30.38 12.15 -3.54
CA VAL A 96 30.03 11.63 -2.22
C VAL A 96 30.25 10.12 -2.17
N ALA A 97 29.84 9.40 -3.21
CA ALA A 97 30.07 7.98 -3.37
C ALA A 97 31.57 7.66 -3.40
N ALA A 98 32.35 8.47 -4.13
CA ALA A 98 33.81 8.34 -4.18
C ALA A 98 34.46 8.64 -2.82
N ALA A 99 34.06 9.71 -2.14
CA ALA A 99 34.58 10.06 -0.81
C ALA A 99 34.26 8.99 0.24
N ASN A 100 33.04 8.45 0.22
CA ASN A 100 32.66 7.35 1.10
C ASN A 100 33.53 6.10 0.83
N LEU A 101 33.74 5.72 -0.43
CA LEU A 101 34.60 4.58 -0.75
C LEU A 101 36.04 4.81 -0.26
N ALA A 102 36.59 6.00 -0.46
CA ALA A 102 37.92 6.34 0.02
C ALA A 102 38.02 6.29 1.56
N GLN A 103 36.97 6.70 2.27
CA GLN A 103 36.93 6.72 3.73
C GLN A 103 36.73 5.33 4.35
N PHE A 104 35.82 4.53 3.79
CA PHE A 104 35.39 3.25 4.38
C PHE A 104 36.10 2.04 3.77
N GLY A 105 36.74 2.18 2.61
CA GLY A 105 37.53 1.13 1.94
C GLY A 105 36.72 -0.04 1.38
N VAL A 106 35.41 -0.11 1.67
CA VAL A 106 34.51 -1.18 1.22
C VAL A 106 33.37 -0.55 0.41
N PRO A 107 33.18 -0.93 -0.86
CA PRO A 107 32.06 -0.45 -1.65
C PRO A 107 30.75 -1.05 -1.13
N MET A 108 29.71 -0.21 -0.99
CA MET A 108 28.35 -0.72 -0.79
C MET A 108 27.95 -1.54 -2.04
N PRO A 109 27.53 -2.81 -1.88
CA PRO A 109 27.09 -3.64 -2.99
C PRO A 109 25.67 -3.24 -3.45
N ASN A 110 25.31 -3.61 -4.67
CA ASN A 110 23.92 -3.56 -5.08
C ASN A 110 23.13 -4.64 -4.32
N LEU A 111 22.09 -4.21 -3.59
CA LEU A 111 21.29 -5.06 -2.72
C LEU A 111 20.07 -5.67 -3.42
N GLY A 112 19.85 -5.35 -4.70
CA GLY A 112 18.73 -5.87 -5.50
C GLY A 112 17.35 -5.40 -5.00
N LEU A 113 17.29 -4.25 -4.34
CA LEU A 113 16.07 -3.73 -3.74
C LEU A 113 15.14 -3.16 -4.81
N SER A 114 13.83 -3.41 -4.64
CA SER A 114 12.79 -2.77 -5.45
C SER A 114 12.58 -1.31 -5.04
N GLU A 115 12.02 -0.51 -5.95
CA GLU A 115 11.67 0.90 -5.68
C GLU A 115 10.83 1.07 -4.41
N ALA A 116 9.84 0.21 -4.19
CA ALA A 116 8.99 0.27 -3.00
C ALA A 116 9.76 0.01 -1.69
N GLN A 117 10.74 -0.89 -1.73
CA GLN A 117 11.63 -1.17 -0.61
C GLN A 117 12.58 0.00 -0.34
N VAL A 118 13.15 0.60 -1.38
CA VAL A 118 14.01 1.79 -1.28
C VAL A 118 13.25 2.96 -0.64
N GLU A 119 12.05 3.25 -1.13
CA GLU A 119 11.20 4.30 -0.56
C GLU A 119 10.81 4.02 0.89
N GLY A 120 10.49 2.75 1.19
CA GLY A 120 10.22 2.32 2.56
C GLY A 120 11.40 2.53 3.51
N LEU A 121 12.63 2.24 3.06
CA LEU A 121 13.85 2.46 3.82
C LEU A 121 14.16 3.94 4.02
N ILE A 122 14.01 4.77 2.98
CA ILE A 122 14.21 6.23 3.11
C ILE A 122 13.23 6.81 4.12
N GLY A 123 11.96 6.37 4.10
CA GLY A 123 10.98 6.72 5.14
C GLY A 123 11.47 6.30 6.53
N HIS A 124 11.82 5.02 6.69
CA HIS A 124 12.33 4.50 7.97
C HIS A 124 13.50 5.32 8.53
N LEU A 125 14.46 5.71 7.68
CA LEU A 125 15.64 6.50 8.06
C LEU A 125 15.31 7.94 8.44
N GLY A 126 14.27 8.53 7.86
CA GLY A 126 13.85 9.89 8.18
C GLY A 126 13.06 10.01 9.48
N GLY A 127 12.82 8.91 10.20
CA GLY A 127 11.87 8.88 11.33
C GLY A 127 10.42 9.16 10.93
N ALA A 128 10.20 9.52 9.67
CA ALA A 128 8.92 9.69 9.04
C ALA A 128 8.45 8.32 8.58
N ALA A 129 7.38 7.79 9.20
CA ALA A 129 6.48 6.91 8.44
C ALA A 129 6.34 7.54 7.06
N PRO A 130 6.57 6.80 5.95
CA PRO A 130 6.73 7.40 4.65
C PRO A 130 5.60 8.40 4.52
N ALA A 131 5.96 9.67 4.37
CA ALA A 131 5.11 10.61 3.71
C ALA A 131 5.05 10.14 2.26
N ALA A 132 4.49 8.93 2.04
CA ALA A 132 3.50 8.76 1.03
C ALA A 132 2.68 10.03 1.16
N ALA A 133 2.92 10.95 0.23
CA ALA A 133 1.82 11.66 -0.38
C ALA A 133 0.70 10.62 -0.39
N VAL A 134 -0.22 10.76 0.58
CA VAL A 134 -1.48 10.05 0.65
C VAL A 134 -2.07 10.43 -0.69
N ARG A 135 -1.80 9.63 -1.73
CA ARG A 135 -2.12 10.03 -3.10
C ARG A 135 -3.63 10.09 -3.03
N PRO A 136 -4.29 11.25 -3.12
CA PRO A 136 -5.73 11.31 -2.89
C PRO A 136 -6.48 10.37 -3.85
N ARG A 137 -5.84 10.03 -4.97
CA ARG A 137 -6.25 9.02 -5.95
C ARG A 137 -6.38 7.59 -5.43
N GLN A 138 -5.70 7.21 -4.35
CA GLN A 138 -5.85 5.88 -3.75
C GLN A 138 -7.10 5.76 -2.88
N PHE A 139 -7.63 6.89 -2.37
CA PHE A 139 -8.86 6.93 -1.59
C PHE A 139 -10.11 7.13 -2.45
N LEU A 140 -9.98 7.73 -3.63
CA LEU A 140 -11.07 7.92 -4.61
C LEU A 140 -11.90 6.64 -4.89
N PRO A 141 -11.31 5.46 -5.17
CA PRO A 141 -12.12 4.26 -5.40
C PRO A 141 -12.82 3.76 -4.13
N THR A 142 -12.16 3.82 -2.97
CA THR A 142 -12.75 3.41 -1.69
C THR A 142 -13.90 4.32 -1.28
N LEU A 143 -13.74 5.63 -1.49
CA LEU A 143 -14.74 6.64 -1.18
C LEU A 143 -15.93 6.55 -2.15
N ALA A 144 -15.68 6.29 -3.44
CA ALA A 144 -16.75 6.01 -4.40
C ALA A 144 -17.55 4.75 -4.03
N LEU A 145 -16.88 3.67 -3.60
CA LEU A 145 -17.56 2.45 -3.15
C LEU A 145 -18.39 2.69 -1.88
N ALA A 146 -17.87 3.45 -0.91
CA ALA A 146 -18.60 3.81 0.31
C ALA A 146 -19.85 4.66 0.01
N VAL A 147 -19.73 5.63 -0.89
CA VAL A 147 -20.85 6.48 -1.32
C VAL A 147 -21.93 5.66 -2.05
N LEU A 148 -21.52 4.76 -2.96
CA LEU A 148 -22.47 3.90 -3.67
C LEU A 148 -23.18 2.92 -2.72
N ALA A 149 -22.48 2.36 -1.74
CA ALA A 149 -23.07 1.50 -0.72
C ALA A 149 -24.10 2.27 0.14
N ALA A 150 -23.76 3.47 0.61
CA ALA A 150 -24.66 4.31 1.40
C ALA A 150 -25.91 4.74 0.60
N ALA A 151 -25.74 5.13 -0.66
CA ALA A 151 -26.85 5.45 -1.55
C ALA A 151 -27.76 4.24 -1.83
N GLY A 152 -27.18 3.05 -2.03
CA GLY A 152 -27.92 1.81 -2.23
C GLY A 152 -28.76 1.41 -1.01
N ILE A 153 -28.18 1.48 0.19
CA ILE A 153 -28.89 1.19 1.45
C ILE A 153 -30.06 2.17 1.66
N THR A 154 -29.84 3.45 1.38
CA THR A 154 -30.86 4.50 1.52
C THR A 154 -32.02 4.28 0.55
N LEU A 155 -31.73 3.95 -0.72
CA LEU A 155 -32.75 3.67 -1.72
C LEU A 155 -33.58 2.43 -1.36
N ILE A 156 -32.95 1.37 -0.84
CA ILE A 156 -33.65 0.18 -0.35
C ILE A 156 -34.56 0.56 0.82
N ALA A 157 -34.07 1.31 1.82
CA ALA A 157 -34.89 1.73 2.96
C ALA A 157 -36.12 2.55 2.54
N LEU A 158 -35.96 3.47 1.58
CA LEU A 158 -37.07 4.28 1.05
C LEU A 158 -38.09 3.46 0.25
N LEU A 159 -37.62 2.48 -0.54
CA LEU A 159 -38.51 1.62 -1.34
C LEU A 159 -39.30 0.63 -0.47
N PHE A 160 -38.70 0.12 0.62
CA PHE A 160 -39.35 -0.83 1.52
C PHE A 160 -40.12 -0.17 2.68
N GLY A 161 -39.74 1.04 3.11
CA GLY A 161 -40.47 1.80 4.14
C GLY A 161 -41.85 2.30 3.70
N ARG A 162 -42.11 2.36 2.39
CA ARG A 162 -43.37 2.85 1.82
C ARG A 162 -44.53 1.82 1.82
N LYS A 163 -44.33 0.63 2.39
CA LYS A 163 -45.26 -0.51 2.23
C LYS A 163 -46.24 -0.74 3.40
N HIS A 164 -46.34 0.17 4.38
CA HIS A 164 -47.15 -0.05 5.59
C HIS A 164 -48.28 0.97 5.85
N THR A 165 -48.69 1.77 4.86
CA THR A 165 -49.74 2.78 5.05
C THR A 165 -50.99 2.54 4.18
N GLU A 166 -51.48 1.31 4.06
CA GLU A 166 -52.84 1.04 3.54
C GLU A 166 -53.41 -0.22 4.19
N THR A 167 -54.10 -0.09 5.33
CA THR A 167 -55.17 -0.98 5.82
C THR A 167 -55.64 -0.46 7.18
N GLY A 168 -56.74 0.29 7.18
CA GLY A 168 -57.34 0.82 8.40
C GLY A 168 -58.41 1.86 8.09
N ALA A 169 -59.39 1.48 7.27
CA ALA A 169 -60.69 2.14 7.16
C ALA A 169 -61.75 1.10 7.50
#